data_AF-A0A9Q0YMK0-F1
#
_entry.id   AF-A0A9Q0YMK0-F1
#
_cell.length_a   1.000
_cell.length_b   1.000
_cell.length_c   1.000
_cell.angle_alpha   90.00
_cell.angle_beta   90.00
_cell.angle_gamma   90.00
#
_symmetry.space_group_name_H-M   'P 1'
#
loop_
_entity.id
_entity.type
_entity.pdbx_description
1 polymer ?
#
loop_
_entity_poly.entity_id
_entity_poly.type
_entity_poly.pdbx_seq_one_letter_code
_entity_poly.pdbx_strand_id
1 'polypeptide(L)'
;MMGEAATESTQELCRYIRDTWMTDGLWAPQAWCVFRKSIRTNNDVEGWHHALNKEAGAKSPFYLLLDVLHDAAKFVQVQVLLVSEGKLRRLRRRRMQTLEARLFRYWGEFEDGARSTDRLLRACARLLGNMDASMDV
;
A
#
# COMPACT_ATOMS: atom_id res chain seq x y z
N MET A 1 -0.40 6.06 24.56
CA MET A 1 -1.25 5.05 25.22
C MET A 1 -1.86 4.19 24.11
N MET A 2 -1.32 2.99 23.86
CA MET A 2 -1.92 2.06 22.89
C MET A 2 -3.23 1.55 23.51
N GLY A 3 -4.32 1.60 22.75
CA GLY A 3 -5.59 1.01 23.20
C GLY A 3 -5.44 -0.50 23.32
N GLU A 4 -5.76 -1.05 24.49
CA GLU A 4 -5.84 -2.50 24.68
C GLU A 4 -6.93 -3.08 23.78
N ALA A 5 -6.61 -4.17 23.09
CA ALA A 5 -7.57 -4.86 22.23
C ALA A 5 -8.56 -5.67 23.08
N ALA A 6 -9.85 -5.57 22.76
CA ALA A 6 -10.95 -6.03 23.61
C ALA A 6 -11.12 -7.56 23.71
N THR A 7 -10.48 -8.34 22.84
CA THR A 7 -10.53 -9.82 22.83
C THR A 7 -9.14 -10.43 22.65
N GLU A 8 -8.95 -11.63 23.20
CA GLU A 8 -7.69 -12.39 23.15
C GLU A 8 -7.19 -12.60 21.71
N SER A 9 -8.07 -12.98 20.79
CA SER A 9 -7.73 -13.14 19.37
C SER A 9 -7.20 -11.87 18.71
N THR A 10 -7.72 -10.70 19.10
CA THR A 10 -7.25 -9.41 18.57
C THR A 10 -5.87 -9.06 19.14
N GLN A 11 -5.63 -9.39 20.42
CA GLN A 11 -4.33 -9.19 21.06
C GLN A 11 -3.25 -10.08 20.42
N GLU A 12 -3.58 -11.34 20.12
CA GLU A 12 -2.69 -12.26 19.40
C GLU A 12 -2.33 -11.73 18.01
N LEU A 13 -3.32 -11.26 17.26
CA LEU A 13 -3.08 -10.64 15.95
C LEU A 13 -2.16 -9.41 16.06
N CYS A 14 -2.41 -8.51 17.01
CA CYS A 14 -1.57 -7.34 17.22
C CYS A 14 -0.13 -7.74 17.59
N ARG A 15 0.03 -8.78 18.41
CA ARG A 15 1.34 -9.34 18.77
C ARG A 15 2.05 -9.87 17.54
N TYR A 16 1.39 -10.72 16.74
CA TYR A 16 1.95 -11.25 15.50
C TYR A 16 2.40 -10.13 14.55
N ILE A 17 1.55 -9.12 14.32
CA ILE A 17 1.86 -8.00 13.42
C ILE A 17 3.09 -7.24 13.90
N ARG A 18 3.13 -6.89 15.19
CA ARG A 18 4.27 -6.18 15.76
C ARG A 18 5.55 -7.02 15.62
N ASP A 19 5.49 -8.26 16.07
CA ASP A 19 6.66 -9.11 16.19
C ASP A 19 7.25 -9.44 14.81
N THR A 20 6.39 -9.72 13.82
CA THR A 20 6.77 -10.12 12.45
C THR A 20 7.08 -8.93 11.53
N TRP A 21 6.32 -7.84 11.60
CA TRP A 21 6.37 -6.77 10.59
C TRP A 21 6.96 -5.46 11.11
N MET A 22 7.01 -5.25 12.42
CA MET A 22 7.56 -4.03 13.01
C MET A 22 8.93 -4.26 13.65
N THR A 23 9.17 -5.42 14.25
CA THR A 23 10.40 -5.68 15.03
C THR A 23 11.35 -6.73 14.45
N ASP A 24 10.89 -7.67 13.62
CA ASP A 24 11.71 -8.76 13.05
C ASP A 24 12.89 -8.29 12.16
N GLY A 25 12.90 -7.00 11.79
CA GLY A 25 14.00 -6.37 11.04
C GLY A 25 14.12 -6.79 9.57
N LEU A 26 13.48 -7.89 9.17
CA LEU A 26 13.41 -8.39 7.79
C LEU A 26 12.83 -7.36 6.81
N TRP A 27 11.80 -6.63 7.23
CA TRP A 27 11.20 -5.55 6.45
C TRP A 27 11.04 -4.31 7.31
N ALA A 28 11.77 -3.24 6.97
CA ALA A 28 11.57 -1.95 7.62
C ALA A 28 10.13 -1.46 7.37
N PRO A 29 9.47 -0.78 8.34
CA PRO A 29 8.12 -0.27 8.17
C PRO A 29 7.92 0.54 6.88
N GLN A 30 8.95 1.23 6.41
CA GLN A 30 8.95 2.00 5.17
C GLN A 30 8.71 1.13 3.92
N ALA A 31 8.97 -0.18 3.97
CA ALA A 31 8.77 -1.12 2.86
C ALA A 31 7.29 -1.43 2.64
N TRP A 32 6.50 -1.56 3.71
CA TRP A 32 5.08 -1.94 3.65
C TRP A 32 4.12 -0.81 4.02
N CYS A 33 4.58 0.23 4.72
CA CYS A 33 3.77 1.38 5.08
C CYS A 33 3.55 2.32 3.89
N VAL A 34 2.29 2.70 3.70
CA VAL A 34 1.80 3.62 2.66
C VAL A 34 1.52 5.03 3.19
N PHE A 35 1.88 5.32 4.43
CA PHE A 35 1.74 6.66 4.99
C PHE A 35 2.52 7.68 4.14
N ARG A 36 1.87 8.79 3.78
CA ARG A 36 2.39 9.82 2.86
C ARG A 36 2.75 9.34 1.45
N LYS A 37 2.35 8.12 1.08
CA LYS A 37 2.49 7.61 -0.28
C LYS A 37 1.13 7.64 -0.97
N SER A 38 1.15 7.79 -2.30
CA SER A 38 -0.05 7.56 -3.10
C SER A 38 -0.55 6.15 -2.82
N ILE A 39 -1.85 6.03 -2.55
CA ILE A 39 -2.53 4.77 -2.30
C ILE A 39 -2.29 3.86 -3.49
N ARG A 40 -1.63 2.74 -3.22
CA ARG A 40 -1.63 1.57 -4.09
C ARG A 40 -2.81 0.70 -3.71
N THR A 41 -3.62 0.35 -4.69
CA THR A 41 -4.70 -0.62 -4.48
C THR A 41 -4.10 -2.02 -4.49
N ASN A 42 -4.80 -3.00 -3.90
CA ASN A 42 -4.42 -4.41 -4.01
C ASN A 42 -4.20 -4.83 -5.48
N ASN A 43 -4.98 -4.26 -6.40
CA ASN A 43 -4.86 -4.46 -7.85
C ASN A 43 -3.46 -4.15 -8.42
N ASP A 44 -2.70 -3.23 -7.81
CA ASP A 44 -1.33 -2.96 -8.27
C ASP A 44 -0.43 -4.17 -7.97
N VAL A 45 -0.57 -4.78 -6.78
CA VAL A 45 0.17 -6.00 -6.38
C VAL A 45 -0.31 -7.22 -7.14
N GLU A 46 -1.63 -7.39 -7.27
CA GLU A 46 -2.22 -8.47 -8.05
C GLU A 46 -1.81 -8.39 -9.52
N GLY A 47 -1.76 -7.20 -10.10
CA GLY A 47 -1.29 -6.98 -11.47
C GLY A 47 0.16 -7.42 -11.66
N TRP A 48 1.06 -7.08 -10.73
CA TRP A 48 2.44 -7.58 -10.72
C TRP A 48 2.50 -9.09 -10.59
N HIS A 49 1.72 -9.68 -9.69
CA HIS A 49 1.64 -11.12 -9.52
C HIS A 49 1.15 -11.83 -10.79
N HIS A 50 0.11 -11.30 -11.45
CA HIS A 50 -0.38 -11.83 -12.72
C HIS A 50 0.66 -11.73 -13.83
N ALA A 51 1.37 -10.60 -13.95
CA ALA A 51 2.43 -10.44 -14.93
C ALA A 51 3.57 -11.45 -14.70
N LEU A 52 4.02 -11.62 -13.46
CA LEU A 52 5.04 -12.60 -13.10
C LEU A 52 4.58 -14.03 -13.39
N ASN A 53 3.34 -14.37 -13.06
CA ASN A 53 2.80 -15.71 -13.36
C ASN A 53 2.65 -15.95 -14.86
N LYS A 54 2.40 -14.91 -15.66
CA LYS A 54 2.34 -15.01 -17.12
C LYS A 54 3.72 -15.25 -17.72
N GLU A 55 4.74 -14.52 -17.27
CA GLU A 55 6.09 -14.59 -17.82
C GLU A 55 6.88 -15.78 -17.30
N ALA A 56 6.90 -15.99 -15.98
CA ALA A 56 7.61 -17.11 -15.38
C ALA A 56 6.83 -18.41 -15.49
N GLY A 57 5.49 -18.38 -15.36
CA GLY A 57 4.65 -19.55 -15.12
C GLY A 57 4.39 -19.75 -13.61
N ALA A 58 3.17 -20.18 -13.25
CA ALA A 58 2.71 -20.24 -11.86
C ALA A 58 3.50 -21.19 -10.93
N LYS A 59 4.32 -22.10 -11.49
CA LYS A 59 5.09 -23.11 -10.73
C LYS A 59 6.50 -23.24 -11.29
N SER A 60 7.17 -22.11 -11.49
CA SER A 60 8.48 -22.13 -12.12
C SER A 60 9.61 -22.30 -11.11
N PRO A 61 10.65 -23.08 -11.46
CA PRO A 61 11.87 -23.17 -10.68
C PRO A 61 12.43 -21.79 -10.35
N PHE A 62 12.99 -21.64 -9.15
CA PHE A 62 13.48 -20.35 -8.64
C PHE A 62 14.47 -19.64 -9.57
N TYR A 63 15.36 -20.38 -10.24
CA TYR A 63 16.34 -19.80 -11.15
C TYR A 63 15.68 -19.14 -12.38
N LEU A 64 14.58 -19.69 -12.90
CA LEU A 64 13.84 -19.05 -14.01
C LEU A 64 13.09 -17.80 -13.52
N LEU A 65 12.57 -17.84 -12.29
CA LEU A 65 11.96 -16.65 -11.68
C LEU A 65 12.98 -15.53 -11.48
N LEU A 66 14.22 -15.86 -11.09
CA LEU A 66 15.29 -14.89 -10.93
C LEU A 66 15.58 -14.13 -12.23
N ASP A 67 15.63 -14.83 -13.36
CA ASP A 67 15.87 -14.20 -14.67
C ASP A 67 14.73 -13.22 -15.03
N VAL A 68 13.48 -13.63 -14.86
CA VAL A 68 12.30 -12.77 -15.09
C VAL A 68 12.31 -11.54 -14.18
N LEU A 69 12.64 -11.73 -12.91
CA LEU A 69 12.74 -10.62 -11.95
C LEU A 69 13.88 -9.67 -12.30
N HIS A 70 15.03 -10.21 -12.73
CA HIS A 70 16.18 -9.42 -13.14
C HIS A 70 15.86 -8.58 -14.38
N ASP A 71 15.20 -9.16 -15.37
CA ASP A 71 14.78 -8.44 -16.56
C ASP A 71 13.73 -7.37 -16.25
N ALA A 72 12.75 -7.68 -15.39
CA ALA A 72 11.79 -6.69 -14.91
C ALA A 72 12.47 -5.51 -14.19
N ALA A 73 13.50 -5.78 -13.38
CA ALA A 73 14.25 -4.77 -12.65
C ALA A 73 14.99 -3.79 -13.57
N LYS A 74 15.48 -4.23 -14.73
CA LYS A 74 16.15 -3.36 -15.72
C LYS A 74 15.23 -2.24 -16.20
N PHE A 75 13.93 -2.49 -16.31
CA PHE A 75 12.96 -1.49 -16.77
C PHE A 75 12.57 -0.46 -15.69
N VAL A 76 12.85 -0.74 -14.41
CA VAL A 76 12.51 0.17 -13.30
C VAL A 76 13.22 1.51 -13.47
N GLN A 77 14.50 1.50 -13.83
CA GLN A 77 15.28 2.73 -14.00
C GLN A 77 14.69 3.62 -15.12
N VAL A 78 14.28 3.01 -16.24
CA VAL A 78 13.64 3.70 -17.36
C VAL A 78 12.28 4.26 -16.94
N GLN A 79 11.47 3.48 -16.22
CA GLN A 79 10.18 3.96 -15.71
C GLN A 79 10.34 5.15 -14.76
N VAL A 80 11.33 5.10 -13.85
CA VAL A 80 11.63 6.21 -12.94
C VAL A 80 12.00 7.47 -13.71
N LEU A 81 12.85 7.35 -14.75
CA LEU A 81 13.21 8.47 -15.62
C LEU A 81 11.98 9.05 -16.34
N LEU A 82 11.14 8.19 -16.92
CA LEU A 82 9.95 8.66 -17.62
C LEU A 82 8.96 9.36 -16.69
N VAL A 83 8.86 8.92 -15.43
CA VAL A 83 8.05 9.59 -14.41
C VAL A 83 8.66 10.94 -14.02
N SER A 84 9.98 11.03 -13.81
CA SER A 84 10.63 12.29 -13.44
C SER A 84 10.57 13.33 -14.57
N GLU A 85 10.66 12.89 -15.83
CA GLU A 85 10.48 13.74 -17.02
C GLU A 85 9.01 14.03 -17.34
N GLY A 86 8.07 13.48 -16.57
CA GLY A 86 6.63 13.68 -16.77
C GLY A 86 6.06 13.03 -18.04
N LYS A 87 6.85 12.19 -18.72
CA LYS A 87 6.51 11.43 -19.94
C LYS A 87 5.67 10.19 -19.63
N LEU A 88 5.74 9.68 -18.40
CA LEU A 88 4.85 8.64 -17.90
C LEU A 88 3.92 9.24 -16.84
N ARG A 89 2.62 9.19 -17.10
CA ARG A 89 1.59 9.66 -16.17
C ARG A 89 0.67 8.52 -15.80
N ARG A 90 0.41 8.36 -14.50
CA ARG A 90 -0.59 7.41 -14.02
C ARG A 90 -1.98 7.92 -14.40
N LEU A 91 -2.68 7.18 -15.25
CA LEU A 91 -4.10 7.40 -15.49
C LEU A 91 -4.86 6.97 -14.24
N ARG A 92 -5.51 7.92 -13.58
CA ARG A 92 -6.25 7.67 -12.35
C ARG A 92 -7.64 8.27 -12.46
N ARG A 93 -8.64 7.52 -12.03
CA ARG A 93 -10.03 8.01 -11.97
C ARG A 93 -10.10 9.24 -11.07
N ARG A 94 -10.80 10.29 -11.50
CA ARG A 94 -10.96 11.56 -10.75
C ARG A 94 -11.39 11.32 -9.30
N ARG A 95 -12.33 10.42 -9.09
CA ARG A 95 -12.80 10.04 -7.75
C ARG A 95 -11.68 9.56 -6.83
N MET A 96 -10.78 8.73 -7.35
CA MET A 96 -9.66 8.16 -6.61
C MET A 96 -8.62 9.24 -6.29
N GLN A 97 -8.46 10.25 -7.15
CA GLN A 97 -7.65 11.45 -6.87
C GLN A 97 -8.27 12.29 -5.73
N THR A 98 -9.60 12.49 -5.74
CA THR A 98 -10.31 13.21 -4.68
C THR A 98 -10.17 12.53 -3.33
N LEU A 99 -10.28 11.20 -3.29
CA LEU A 99 -10.10 10.40 -2.07
C LEU A 99 -8.67 10.54 -1.52
N GLU A 100 -7.68 10.44 -2.40
CA GLU A 100 -6.28 10.66 -2.02
C GLU A 100 -6.04 12.05 -1.47
N ALA A 101 -6.51 13.10 -2.15
CA ALA A 101 -6.35 14.47 -1.70
C ALA A 101 -6.90 14.67 -0.28
N ARG A 102 -8.05 14.05 0.03
CA ARG A 102 -8.63 14.07 1.39
C ARG A 102 -7.78 13.30 2.39
N LEU A 103 -7.24 12.14 2.01
CA LEU A 103 -6.36 11.33 2.88
C LEU A 103 -5.04 12.07 3.18
N PHE A 104 -4.41 12.64 2.16
CA PHE A 104 -3.22 13.48 2.30
C PHE A 104 -3.48 14.68 3.22
N ARG A 105 -4.64 15.32 3.10
CA ARG A 105 -5.03 16.39 4.03
C ARG A 105 -5.13 15.88 5.47
N TYR A 106 -5.77 14.73 5.69
CA TYR A 106 -5.87 14.16 7.04
C TYR A 106 -4.51 13.77 7.64
N TRP A 107 -3.59 13.28 6.81
CA TRP A 107 -2.20 13.04 7.22
C TRP A 107 -1.42 14.33 7.48
N GLY A 108 -1.72 15.41 6.75
CA GLY A 108 -1.30 16.79 7.02
C GLY A 108 -1.64 17.20 8.44
N GLU A 109 -2.94 17.26 8.71
CA GLU A 109 -3.48 17.67 10.01
C GLU A 109 -3.00 16.80 11.18
N PHE A 110 -2.69 15.52 10.93
CA PHE A 110 -2.14 14.63 11.95
C PHE A 110 -0.67 14.96 12.27
N GLU A 111 0.16 15.21 11.25
CA GLU A 111 1.56 15.60 11.46
C GLU A 111 1.68 16.98 12.13
N ASP A 112 0.77 17.90 11.79
CA ASP A 112 0.69 19.23 12.40
C ASP A 112 0.14 19.19 13.85
N GLY A 113 -0.23 18.01 14.36
CA GLY A 113 -0.79 17.82 15.69
C GLY A 113 -2.25 18.30 15.85
N ALA A 114 -2.86 18.86 14.80
CA ALA A 114 -4.24 19.33 14.80
C ALA A 114 -5.27 18.18 14.90
N ARG A 115 -4.86 16.95 14.53
CA ARG A 115 -5.72 15.76 14.56
C ARG A 115 -5.07 14.64 15.37
N SER A 116 -5.80 14.11 16.36
CA SER A 116 -5.38 12.93 17.12
C SER A 116 -5.48 11.63 16.30
N THR A 117 -4.76 10.59 16.72
CA THR A 117 -4.75 9.27 16.07
C THR A 117 -6.15 8.67 15.93
N ASP A 118 -6.99 8.72 16.98
CA ASP A 118 -8.38 8.21 16.91
C ASP A 118 -9.20 8.96 15.85
N ARG A 119 -9.09 10.29 15.82
CA ARG A 119 -9.80 11.12 14.82
C ARG A 119 -9.32 10.82 13.40
N LEU A 120 -8.03 10.57 13.21
CA LEU A 120 -7.47 10.15 11.93
C LEU A 120 -8.05 8.80 11.50
N LEU A 121 -7.95 7.78 12.35
CA LEU A 121 -8.41 6.42 12.03
C LEU A 121 -9.91 6.39 11.70
N ARG A 122 -10.75 7.09 12.48
CA ARG A 122 -12.19 7.21 12.18
C ARG A 122 -12.46 7.92 10.86
N ALA A 123 -11.68 8.96 10.53
CA ALA A 123 -11.82 9.66 9.27
C ALA A 123 -11.41 8.78 8.07
N CYS A 124 -10.34 7.98 8.23
CA CYS A 124 -9.93 6.99 7.24
C CYS A 124 -10.99 5.90 7.06
N ALA A 125 -11.52 5.35 8.15
CA ALA A 125 -12.57 4.32 8.10
C ALA A 125 -13.82 4.82 7.35
N ARG A 126 -14.28 6.05 7.62
CA ARG A 126 -15.38 6.66 6.86
C ARG A 126 -15.05 6.88 5.39
N LEU A 127 -13.79 7.24 5.10
CA LEU A 127 -13.34 7.48 3.73
C LEU A 127 -13.29 6.18 2.91
N LEU A 128 -12.89 5.07 3.55
CA LEU A 128 -12.90 3.71 3.00
C LEU A 128 -14.31 3.14 2.87
N GLY A 129 -15.16 3.24 3.89
CA GLY A 129 -16.54 2.72 3.83
C GLY A 129 -17.40 3.39 2.74
N ASN A 130 -17.11 4.65 2.40
CA ASN A 130 -17.73 5.34 1.26
C ASN A 130 -17.23 4.84 -0.12
N MET A 131 -16.14 4.06 -0.18
CA MET A 131 -15.74 3.34 -1.41
C MET A 131 -16.56 2.07 -1.59
N ASP A 132 -16.75 1.29 -0.53
CA ASP A 132 -17.43 -0.01 -0.64
C ASP A 132 -18.90 0.18 -1.06
N ALA A 133 -19.62 1.09 -0.42
CA ALA A 133 -21.02 1.44 -0.73
C ALA A 133 -21.27 2.00 -2.15
N SER A 134 -20.24 2.10 -2.98
CA SER A 134 -20.29 2.67 -4.32
C SER A 134 -19.63 1.78 -5.39
N MET A 135 -19.02 0.67 -4.98
CA MET A 135 -18.65 -0.42 -5.87
C MET A 135 -19.83 -1.38 -6.08
N ASP A 136 -20.89 -1.25 -5.27
CA ASP A 136 -22.16 -1.99 -5.38
C ASP A 136 -23.16 -1.39 -6.40
N VAL A 137 -22.69 -0.61 -7.39
CA VAL A 137 -23.51 -0.04 -8.48
C VAL A 137 -22.86 -0.27 -9.83
#